data_AF-A0AAP0ZB55-F1
#
_entry.id   AF-A0AAP0ZB55-F1
#
_cell.length_a   1.000
_cell.length_b   1.000
_cell.length_c   1.000
_cell.angle_alpha   90.00
_cell.angle_beta   90.00
_cell.angle_gamma   90.00
#
_symmetry.space_group_name_H-M   'P 1'
#
loop_
_entity.id
_entity.type
_entity.pdbx_description
1 polymer ?
#
loop_
_entity_poly.entity_id
_entity_poly.type
_entity_poly.pdbx_seq_one_letter_code
_entity_poly.pdbx_strand_id
1 'polypeptide(L)' 'MDRCDMQVSDLMVLELQGFHAAYGSGPDFWDAYQRIMTLAAQAGGDLITLANEMASLAQGLGATKHAQLL' A
#
# COMPACT_ATOMS: atom_id res chain seq x y z
N MET A 1 25.47 7.46 -2.48
CA MET A 1 24.43 7.50 -1.43
C MET A 1 23.20 6.90 -2.07
N ASP A 2 23.08 5.58 -2.01
CA ASP A 2 21.90 4.85 -2.44
C ASP A 2 20.72 5.34 -1.60
N ARG A 3 19.86 6.15 -2.22
CA ARG A 3 18.50 6.32 -1.71
C ARG A 3 17.89 4.94 -1.78
N CYS A 4 17.71 4.29 -0.63
CA CYS A 4 16.69 3.26 -0.51
C CYS A 4 15.35 3.96 -0.74
N ASP A 5 15.01 4.20 -2.00
CA ASP A 5 13.64 4.44 -2.41
C ASP A 5 12.89 3.16 -2.03
N MET A 6 12.24 3.20 -0.87
CA MET A 6 11.48 2.08 -0.34
C MET A 6 10.20 1.98 -1.17
N GLN A 7 10.34 1.41 -2.35
CA GLN A 7 9.22 1.02 -3.20
C GLN A 7 8.43 -0.07 -2.48
N VAL A 8 7.10 -0.02 -2.55
CA VAL A 8 6.25 -1.14 -2.11
C VAL A 8 6.76 -2.40 -2.80
N SER A 9 7.27 -3.34 -2.02
CA SER A 9 7.89 -4.55 -2.58
C SER A 9 6.83 -5.40 -3.29
N ASP A 10 7.18 -6.04 -4.42
CA ASP A 10 6.26 -6.88 -5.19
C ASP A 10 5.53 -7.92 -4.34
N LEU A 11 6.17 -8.41 -3.28
CA LEU A 11 5.58 -9.35 -2.32
C LEU A 11 4.41 -8.74 -1.53
N MET A 12 4.53 -7.48 -1.10
CA MET A 12 3.48 -6.75 -0.38
C MET A 12 2.30 -6.43 -1.31
N VAL A 13 2.59 -6.14 -2.58
CA VAL A 13 1.58 -5.96 -3.63
C VAL A 13 0.78 -7.24 -3.83
N LEU A 14 1.47 -8.38 -3.93
CA LEU A 14 0.86 -9.69 -4.11
C LEU A 14 -0.02 -10.07 -2.91
N GLU A 15 0.46 -9.76 -1.70
CA GLU A 15 -0.30 -9.99 -0.46
C GLU A 15 -1.60 -9.16 -0.44
N LEU A 16 -1.52 -7.86 -0.75
CA LEU A 16 -2.69 -6.98 -0.79
C LEU A 16 -3.71 -7.41 -1.88
N GLN A 17 -3.21 -7.85 -3.04
CA GLN A 17 -4.02 -8.44 -4.11
C GLN A 17 -4.73 -9.72 -3.65
N GLY A 18 -4.05 -10.58 -2.90
CA GLY A 18 -4.61 -11.79 -2.32
C GLY A 18 -5.76 -11.48 -1.37
N PHE A 19 -5.58 -10.49 -0.48
CA PHE A 19 -6.64 -10.04 0.42
C PHE A 19 -7.82 -9.43 -0.33
N HIS A 20 -7.56 -8.61 -1.37
CA HIS A 20 -8.63 -8.04 -2.18
C HIS A 20 -9.40 -9.11 -2.96
N ALA A 21 -8.73 -10.13 -3.49
CA ALA A 21 -9.37 -11.23 -4.20
C ALA A 21 -10.22 -12.11 -3.27
N ALA A 22 -9.77 -12.31 -2.02
CA ALA A 22 -10.46 -13.16 -1.04
C ALA A 22 -11.62 -12.45 -0.32
N TYR A 23 -11.45 -11.17 0.02
CA TYR A 23 -12.35 -10.43 0.92
C TYR A 23 -12.88 -9.13 0.33
N GLY A 24 -12.48 -8.78 -0.90
CA GLY A 24 -12.79 -7.47 -1.50
C GLY A 24 -12.12 -6.32 -0.75
N SER A 25 -12.75 -5.15 -0.76
CA SER A 25 -12.28 -3.94 -0.06
C SER A 25 -12.77 -3.89 1.41
N GLY A 26 -12.86 -5.05 2.05
CA GLY A 26 -13.35 -5.23 3.42
C GLY A 26 -12.31 -4.87 4.49
N PRO A 27 -12.66 -5.00 5.79
CA PRO A 27 -11.80 -4.64 6.91
C PRO A 27 -10.43 -5.33 6.87
N ASP A 28 -10.36 -6.59 6.44
CA ASP A 28 -9.11 -7.36 6.35
C ASP A 28 -8.14 -6.78 5.32
N PHE A 29 -8.66 -6.26 4.21
CA PHE A 29 -7.84 -5.56 3.20
C PHE A 29 -7.24 -4.28 3.78
N TRP A 30 -8.04 -3.50 4.51
CA TRP A 30 -7.58 -2.26 5.12
C TRP A 30 -6.61 -2.49 6.29
N ASP A 31 -6.76 -3.59 7.03
CA ASP A 31 -5.81 -3.98 8.08
C ASP A 31 -4.44 -4.33 7.49
N ALA A 32 -4.42 -5.12 6.41
CA ALA A 32 -3.20 -5.42 5.67
C ALA A 32 -2.53 -4.15 5.11
N TYR A 33 -3.34 -3.24 4.54
CA TYR A 33 -2.88 -1.94 4.04
C TYR A 33 -2.20 -1.11 5.14
N GLN A 34 -2.85 -0.97 6.30
CA GLN A 34 -2.30 -0.19 7.42
C GLN A 34 -1.04 -0.83 8.01
N ARG A 35 -0.98 -2.16 8.06
CA ARG A 35 0.21 -2.88 8.52
C ARG A 35 1.41 -2.61 7.62
N ILE A 36 1.23 -2.63 6.30
CA ILE A 36 2.30 -2.32 5.33
C ILE A 36 2.76 -0.87 5.49
N MET A 37 1.83 0.08 5.59
CA MET A 37 2.15 1.49 5.86
C MET A 37 2.94 1.68 7.15
N THR A 38 2.55 0.98 8.22
CA THR A 38 3.21 1.07 9.54
C THR A 38 4.63 0.49 9.50
N LEU A 39 4.84 -0.65 8.84
CA LEU A 39 6.16 -1.27 8.69
C LEU A 39 7.12 -0.36 7.93
N ALA A 40 6.66 0.25 6.84
CA ALA A 40 7.48 1.15 6.04
C ALA A 40 7.71 2.51 6.73
N ALA A 41 6.76 3.00 7.52
CA ALA A 41 6.96 4.17 8.39
C ALA A 41 8.06 3.94 9.44
N GLN A 42 8.09 2.75 10.05
CA GLN A 42 9.11 2.37 11.03
C GLN A 42 10.50 2.22 10.41
N ALA A 43 10.58 1.87 9.13
CA ALA A 43 11.84 1.77 8.40
C ALA A 43 12.46 3.14 8.05
N GLY A 44 11.76 4.26 8.31
CA GLY A 44 12.28 5.61 8.11
C GLY A 44 12.34 6.08 6.66
N GLY A 45 11.60 5.43 5.76
CA GLY A 45 11.48 5.83 4.35
C GLY A 45 10.60 7.05 4.13
N ASP A 46 10.56 7.54 2.89
CA ASP A 46 9.66 8.64 2.51
C ASP A 46 8.20 8.19 2.53
N LEU A 47 7.53 8.52 3.63
CA LEU A 47 6.12 8.23 3.88
C LEU A 47 5.18 8.81 2.83
N ILE A 48 5.52 9.94 2.22
CA ILE A 48 4.67 10.58 1.21
C ILE A 48 4.70 9.76 -0.08
N THR A 49 5.90 9.37 -0.53
CA THR A 49 6.07 8.51 -1.70
C THR A 49 5.38 7.17 -1.51
N LEU A 50 5.56 6.53 -0.34
CA LEU A 50 4.89 5.28 0.00
C LEU A 50 3.37 5.42 0.02
N ALA A 51 2.83 6.48 0.63
CA ALA A 51 1.39 6.71 0.69
C ALA A 51 0.81 6.84 -0.73
N ASN A 52 1.50 7.54 -1.63
CA ASN A 52 1.09 7.69 -3.03
C ASN A 52 1.12 6.36 -3.80
N GLU A 53 2.15 5.53 -3.58
CA GLU A 53 2.24 4.19 -4.18
C GLU A 53 1.10 3.29 -3.69
N MET A 54 0.90 3.20 -2.38
CA MET A 54 -0.14 2.40 -1.77
C MET A 54 -1.54 2.86 -2.19
N ALA A 55 -1.75 4.17 -2.26
CA ALA A 55 -2.99 4.77 -2.75
C ALA A 55 -3.26 4.41 -4.22
N SER A 56 -2.24 4.50 -5.08
CA SER A 56 -2.33 4.09 -6.49
C SER A 56 -2.65 2.60 -6.61
N LEU A 57 -2.11 1.78 -5.70
CA LEU A 57 -2.35 0.34 -5.64
C LEU A 57 -3.80 0.02 -5.26
N ALA A 58 -4.32 0.65 -4.20
CA ALA A 58 -5.71 0.52 -3.79
C ALA A 58 -6.68 0.98 -4.90
N GLN A 59 -6.34 2.03 -5.65
CA GLN A 59 -7.11 2.46 -6.81
C GLN A 59 -7.04 1.45 -7.97
N GLY A 60 -5.87 0.90 -8.28
CA GLY A 60 -5.70 -0.10 -9.34
C GLY A 60 -6.47 -1.40 -9.05
N LEU A 61 -6.64 -1.75 -7.77
CA LEU A 61 -7.46 -2.88 -7.33
C LEU A 61 -8.96 -2.58 -7.35
N GLY A 62 -9.36 -1.32 -7.51
CA GLY A 62 -10.76 -0.90 -7.44
C GLY A 62 -11.29 -0.75 -6.01
N ALA A 63 -10.41 -0.80 -5.00
CA ALA A 63 -10.77 -0.64 -3.59
C ALA A 63 -11.17 0.80 -3.23
N THR A 64 -10.68 1.78 -3.99
CA THR A 64 -11.02 3.20 -3.86
C THR A 64 -11.23 3.86 -5.22
N LYS A 65 -12.26 4.70 -5.34
CA LYS A 65 -12.57 5.39 -6.61
C LYS A 65 -11.56 6.49 -6.98
N HIS A 66 -10.98 7.17 -5.98
CA HIS A 66 -9.97 8.22 -6.16
C HIS A 66 -8.99 8.17 -4.98
N ALA A 67 -7.71 8.00 -5.24
CA ALA A 67 -6.70 7.82 -4.19
C ALA A 67 -5.66 8.95 -4.13
N GLN A 68 -5.79 10.02 -4.92
CA GLN A 68 -4.87 11.15 -4.82
C GLN A 68 -5.29 12.12 -3.71
N LEU A 69 -4.43 12.26 -2.70
CA LEU A 69 -4.40 13.47 -1.87
C LEU A 69 -3.77 14.58 -2.72
N LEU A 70 -4.61 15.52 -3.17
CA LEU A 70 -4.18 16.82 -3.69
C LEU A 70 -3.41 17.61 -2.63
#